data_AF-A0A3P9KPR8-F1
#
_entry.id   AF-A0A3P9KPR8-F1
#
_cell.length_a   1.000
_cell.length_b   1.000
_cell.length_c   1.000
_cell.angle_alpha   90.00
_cell.angle_beta   90.00
_cell.angle_gamma   90.00
#
_symmetry.space_group_name_H-M   'P 1'
#
loop_
_entity.id
_entity.type
_entity.pdbx_description
1 polymer ?
#
loop_
_entity_poly.entity_id
_entity_poly.type
_entity_poly.pdbx_seq_one_letter_code
_entity_poly.pdbx_strand_id
1 'polypeptide(L)'
;MPEVTLLICLCQLLLVRYAASIPQVDADCNGNVTLPCPAVNQENMDFLALAWYKEDSNGKRHGIIRKSDDGVMAFENGRSASFGTMHSLLLNWVNASDEGTYLCAMSANVGGQNKEARVELTVRVCRTEVQLTTVNYVTSLRANQTSQVCNEVHIPQTWSLLGFGAVAAVKILLSIITIKVIRSRCLKRRRS
;
A
#
# COMPACT_ATOMS: atom_id res chain seq x y z
N MET A 1 -25.66 -22.01 16.08
CA MET A 1 -24.19 -21.87 16.07
C MET A 1 -23.57 -21.67 14.67
N PRO A 2 -24.09 -22.19 13.53
CA PRO A 2 -23.48 -21.94 12.22
C PRO A 2 -23.73 -20.51 11.68
N GLU A 3 -24.78 -19.85 12.15
CA GLU A 3 -25.17 -18.50 11.74
C GLU A 3 -24.18 -17.42 12.21
N VAL A 4 -23.62 -17.59 13.42
CA VAL A 4 -22.64 -16.66 14.00
C VAL A 4 -21.28 -16.80 13.31
N THR A 5 -20.87 -18.02 12.97
CA THR A 5 -19.65 -18.26 12.17
C THR A 5 -19.78 -17.73 10.75
N LEU A 6 -20.96 -17.83 10.13
CA LEU A 6 -21.24 -17.24 8.82
C LEU A 6 -21.12 -15.70 8.87
N LEU A 7 -21.72 -15.07 9.89
CA LEU A 7 -21.67 -13.62 10.07
C LEU A 7 -20.24 -13.12 10.31
N ILE A 8 -19.45 -13.82 11.12
CA ILE A 8 -18.03 -13.50 11.36
C ILE A 8 -17.23 -13.63 10.07
N CYS A 9 -17.46 -14.68 9.28
CA CYS A 9 -16.78 -14.90 8.02
C CYS A 9 -17.13 -13.81 6.99
N LEU A 10 -18.41 -13.42 6.89
CA LEU A 10 -18.85 -12.31 6.06
C LEU A 10 -18.23 -10.98 6.49
N CYS A 11 -18.18 -10.68 7.79
CA CYS A 11 -17.52 -9.49 8.30
C CYS A 11 -16.01 -9.47 8.00
N GLN A 12 -15.32 -10.61 8.14
CA GLN A 12 -13.90 -10.71 7.78
C GLN A 12 -13.66 -10.52 6.28
N LEU A 13 -14.51 -11.10 5.43
CA LEU A 13 -14.45 -10.92 3.97
C LEU A 13 -14.72 -9.46 3.57
N LEU A 14 -15.65 -8.79 4.24
CA LEU A 14 -15.93 -7.36 4.03
C LEU A 14 -14.77 -6.47 4.48
N LEU A 15 -14.11 -6.79 5.59
CA LEU A 15 -12.93 -6.05 6.06
C LEU A 15 -11.73 -6.22 5.13
N VAL A 16 -11.51 -7.41 4.58
CA VAL A 16 -10.46 -7.65 3.57
C VAL A 16 -10.75 -6.90 2.27
N ARG A 17 -12.02 -6.76 1.87
CA ARG A 17 -12.43 -5.96 0.71
C ARG A 17 -12.21 -4.46 0.90
N TYR A 18 -12.30 -3.97 2.14
CA TYR A 18 -12.15 -2.54 2.45
C TYR A 18 -10.69 -2.11 2.58
N ALA A 19 -9.76 -3.04 2.82
CA ALA A 19 -8.33 -2.75 2.77
C ALA A 19 -7.90 -2.47 1.32
N ALA A 20 -8.04 -1.22 0.89
CA ALA A 20 -7.49 -0.75 -0.37
C ALA A 20 -5.95 -0.89 -0.32
N SER A 21 -5.42 -1.88 -1.02
CA SER A 21 -3.98 -2.05 -1.16
C SER A 21 -3.43 -0.91 -2.02
N ILE A 22 -2.35 -0.26 -1.57
CA ILE A 22 -1.62 0.73 -2.36
C ILE A 22 -0.83 -0.03 -3.44
N PRO A 23 -1.05 0.23 -4.73
CA PRO A 23 -0.31 -0.42 -5.79
C PRO A 23 1.19 -0.18 -5.66
N GLN A 24 1.97 -1.23 -5.83
CA GLN A 24 3.43 -1.22 -5.84
C GLN A 24 3.91 -1.32 -7.29
N VAL A 25 4.86 -0.48 -7.68
CA VAL A 25 5.47 -0.48 -9.01
C VAL A 25 6.98 -0.55 -8.86
N ASP A 26 7.59 -1.54 -9.48
CA ASP A 26 9.04 -1.67 -9.54
C ASP A 26 9.60 -1.06 -10.82
N ALA A 27 10.75 -0.40 -10.72
CA ALA A 27 11.50 0.09 -11.86
C ALA A 27 12.98 -0.27 -11.77
N ASP A 28 13.60 -0.52 -12.93
CA ASP A 28 15.06 -0.57 -13.04
C ASP A 28 15.64 0.84 -13.00
N CYS A 29 16.76 1.01 -12.31
CA CYS A 29 17.53 2.25 -12.40
C CYS A 29 17.91 2.57 -13.85
N ASN A 30 17.87 3.85 -14.20
CA ASN A 30 18.01 4.42 -15.54
C ASN A 30 16.94 3.96 -16.54
N GLY A 31 15.96 3.17 -16.10
CA GLY A 31 14.79 2.80 -16.89
C GLY A 31 13.74 3.91 -16.92
N ASN A 32 12.67 3.64 -17.66
CA ASN A 32 11.46 4.45 -17.65
C ASN A 32 10.36 3.69 -16.91
N VAL A 33 9.52 4.41 -16.17
CA VAL A 33 8.42 3.80 -15.41
C VAL A 33 7.12 4.56 -15.64
N THR A 34 6.01 3.82 -15.61
CA THR A 34 4.66 4.34 -15.71
C THR A 34 3.91 4.05 -14.41
N LEU A 35 3.52 5.09 -13.67
CA LEU A 35 2.70 4.95 -12.46
C LEU A 35 1.23 5.10 -12.84
N PRO A 36 0.39 4.05 -12.68
CA PRO A 36 -1.04 4.16 -12.96
C PRO A 36 -1.69 5.13 -11.97
N CYS A 37 -2.76 5.83 -12.35
CA CYS A 37 -3.59 6.55 -11.37
C CYS A 37 -4.81 5.69 -11.02
N PRO A 38 -4.86 5.04 -9.84
CA PRO A 38 -5.98 4.16 -9.49
C PRO A 38 -7.30 4.91 -9.29
N ALA A 39 -7.25 6.24 -9.15
CA ALA A 39 -8.43 7.07 -9.02
C ALA A 39 -9.20 7.19 -10.35
N VAL A 40 -8.54 6.94 -11.48
CA VAL A 40 -9.15 6.95 -12.83
C VAL A 40 -9.80 5.59 -13.05
N ASN A 41 -11.14 5.55 -13.04
CA ASN A 41 -11.89 4.39 -13.53
C ASN A 41 -12.03 4.50 -15.06
N GLN A 42 -12.17 3.36 -15.75
CA GLN A 42 -12.30 3.29 -17.22
C GLN A 42 -13.52 4.04 -17.79
N GLU A 43 -14.49 4.42 -16.97
CA GLU A 43 -15.64 5.20 -17.41
C GLU A 43 -15.30 6.68 -17.36
N ASN A 44 -15.21 7.31 -18.54
CA ASN A 44 -15.17 8.75 -18.82
C ASN A 44 -15.44 9.62 -17.58
N MET A 45 -14.37 10.06 -16.91
CA MET A 45 -14.48 11.08 -15.88
C MET A 45 -14.11 12.43 -16.47
N ASP A 46 -15.09 13.31 -16.54
CA ASP A 46 -14.84 14.74 -16.72
C ASP A 46 -14.31 15.29 -15.38
N PHE A 47 -13.06 15.74 -15.37
CA PHE A 47 -12.42 16.36 -14.21
C PHE A 47 -11.91 17.75 -14.59
N LEU A 48 -11.93 18.67 -13.63
CA LEU A 48 -11.45 20.03 -13.82
C LEU A 48 -9.92 20.08 -13.95
N ALA A 49 -9.24 19.27 -13.12
CA ALA A 49 -7.80 19.13 -13.18
C ALA A 49 -7.34 17.80 -12.59
N LEU A 50 -6.19 17.33 -13.04
CA LEU A 50 -5.48 16.18 -12.47
C LEU A 50 -4.04 16.57 -12.22
N ALA A 51 -3.54 16.31 -11.02
CA ALA A 51 -2.17 16.63 -10.62
C ALA A 51 -1.50 15.42 -9.99
N TRP A 52 -0.22 15.26 -10.29
CA TRP A 52 0.66 14.31 -9.65
C TRP A 52 1.58 15.01 -8.66
N TYR A 53 1.75 14.38 -7.50
CA TYR A 53 2.63 14.81 -6.43
C TYR A 53 3.52 13.66 -5.98
N LYS A 54 4.71 13.98 -5.49
CA LYS A 54 5.52 13.09 -4.66
C LYS A 54 5.30 13.47 -3.19
N GLU A 55 4.99 12.50 -2.34
CA GLU A 55 4.88 12.70 -0.89
C GLU A 55 6.25 12.46 -0.24
N ASP A 56 6.65 13.33 0.68
CA ASP A 56 7.80 13.09 1.53
C ASP A 56 7.43 12.31 2.81
N SER A 57 8.42 12.03 3.66
CA SER A 57 8.25 11.27 4.90
C SER A 57 7.26 11.91 5.89
N ASN A 58 7.00 13.21 5.77
CA ASN A 58 6.06 13.95 6.62
C ASN A 58 4.67 14.07 5.97
N GLY A 59 4.46 13.44 4.81
CA GLY A 59 3.24 13.55 4.02
C GLY A 59 3.08 14.89 3.30
N LYS A 60 4.13 15.71 3.23
CA LYS A 60 4.07 16.96 2.45
C LYS A 60 4.15 16.61 0.97
N ARG A 61 3.29 17.27 0.19
CA ARG A 61 3.11 17.05 -1.25
C ARG A 61 4.01 18.00 -2.04
N HIS A 62 4.85 17.43 -2.91
CA HIS A 62 5.69 18.16 -3.86
C HIS A 62 5.13 17.96 -5.27
N GLY A 63 4.70 19.04 -5.92
CA GLY A 63 4.08 18.97 -7.24
C GLY A 63 5.04 18.50 -8.32
N ILE A 64 4.55 17.67 -9.24
CA ILE A 64 5.33 17.15 -10.38
C ILE A 64 4.77 17.73 -11.67
N ILE A 65 3.53 17.37 -11.99
CA ILE A 65 2.85 17.76 -13.22
C ILE A 65 1.35 17.88 -13.00
N ARG A 66 0.71 18.84 -13.68
CA ARG A 66 -0.72 19.09 -13.65
C ARG A 66 -1.27 19.16 -15.06
N LYS A 67 -2.49 18.65 -15.25
CA LYS A 67 -3.30 18.77 -16.46
C LYS A 67 -4.63 19.43 -16.11
N SER A 68 -5.03 20.42 -16.89
CA SER A 68 -6.36 21.07 -16.87
C SER A 68 -6.75 21.46 -18.30
N ASP A 69 -7.85 22.18 -18.46
CA ASP A 69 -8.30 22.72 -19.75
C ASP A 69 -7.28 23.67 -20.39
N ASP A 70 -6.51 24.38 -19.56
CA ASP A 70 -5.41 25.25 -19.99
C ASP A 70 -4.19 24.47 -20.54
N GLY A 71 -4.23 23.14 -20.47
CA GLY A 71 -3.18 22.24 -20.93
C GLY A 71 -2.39 21.58 -19.82
N VAL A 72 -1.15 21.21 -20.13
CA VAL A 72 -0.24 20.49 -19.21
C VAL A 72 0.84 21.44 -18.72
N MET A 73 1.00 21.52 -17.40
CA MET A 73 1.99 22.37 -16.73
C MET A 73 2.82 21.55 -15.74
N ALA A 74 4.15 21.70 -15.80
CA ALA A 74 5.05 21.18 -14.78
C ALA A 74 5.14 22.16 -13.60
N PHE A 75 5.27 21.64 -12.38
CA PHE A 75 5.53 22.48 -11.21
C PHE A 75 7.01 22.91 -11.17
N GLU A 76 7.26 24.10 -10.64
CA GLU A 76 8.62 24.62 -10.47
C GLU A 76 9.43 23.68 -9.57
N ASN A 77 10.67 23.36 -9.97
CA ASN A 77 11.56 22.40 -9.31
C ASN A 77 11.01 20.96 -9.21
N GLY A 78 9.92 20.64 -9.92
CA GLY A 78 9.38 19.30 -10.00
C GLY A 78 10.25 18.34 -10.82
N ARG A 79 10.11 17.03 -10.55
CA ARG A 79 10.73 15.99 -11.36
C ARG A 79 10.19 16.06 -12.79
N SER A 80 11.08 16.07 -13.79
CA SER A 80 10.65 16.01 -15.20
C SER A 80 9.83 14.75 -15.47
N ALA A 81 8.61 14.94 -15.96
CA ALA A 81 7.63 13.89 -16.16
C ALA A 81 6.67 14.25 -17.29
N SER A 82 5.88 13.28 -17.73
CA SER A 82 4.79 13.50 -18.68
C SER A 82 3.56 12.66 -18.32
N PHE A 83 2.42 12.99 -18.91
CA PHE A 83 1.22 12.16 -18.81
C PHE A 83 1.27 11.02 -19.83
N GLY A 84 1.04 9.80 -19.36
CA GLY A 84 0.83 8.64 -20.22
C GLY A 84 -0.64 8.32 -20.46
N THR A 85 -0.89 7.08 -20.87
CA THR A 85 -2.25 6.55 -21.07
C THR A 85 -3.04 6.57 -19.76
N MET A 86 -4.35 6.83 -19.82
CA MET A 86 -5.22 6.86 -18.63
C MET A 86 -4.71 7.79 -17.52
N HIS A 87 -4.09 8.91 -17.91
CA HIS A 87 -3.53 9.92 -16.99
C HIS A 87 -2.43 9.40 -16.03
N SER A 88 -1.77 8.29 -16.40
CA SER A 88 -0.61 7.78 -15.68
C SER A 88 0.53 8.80 -15.64
N LEU A 89 1.41 8.70 -14.64
CA LEU A 89 2.66 9.46 -14.59
C LEU A 89 3.77 8.69 -15.30
N LEU A 90 4.44 9.33 -16.25
CA LEU A 90 5.62 8.79 -16.92
C LEU A 90 6.87 9.48 -16.38
N LEU A 91 7.77 8.69 -15.80
CA LEU A 91 9.08 9.14 -15.33
C LEU A 91 10.17 8.44 -16.17
N ASN A 92 11.08 9.23 -16.72
CA ASN A 92 12.20 8.72 -17.51
C ASN A 92 13.50 8.78 -16.72
N TRP A 93 14.39 7.82 -16.97
CA TRP A 93 15.70 7.73 -16.33
C TRP A 93 15.61 7.75 -14.81
N VAL A 94 14.81 6.83 -14.25
CA VAL A 94 14.58 6.82 -12.80
C VAL A 94 15.83 6.42 -12.02
N ASN A 95 15.99 6.97 -10.83
CA ASN A 95 17.09 6.63 -9.93
C ASN A 95 16.59 6.46 -8.49
N ALA A 96 17.49 6.13 -7.56
CA ALA A 96 17.13 5.88 -6.16
C ALA A 96 16.40 7.05 -5.48
N SER A 97 16.65 8.30 -5.89
CA SER A 97 15.92 9.46 -5.35
C SER A 97 14.49 9.58 -5.85
N ASP A 98 14.13 8.87 -6.92
CA ASP A 98 12.76 8.79 -7.44
C ASP A 98 11.89 7.81 -6.64
N GLU A 99 12.48 6.92 -5.82
CA GLU A 99 11.76 6.01 -4.93
C GLU A 99 10.83 6.75 -3.95
N GLY A 100 9.67 6.15 -3.66
CA GLY A 100 8.74 6.65 -2.64
C GLY A 100 7.27 6.62 -3.06
N THR A 101 6.45 7.33 -2.29
CA THR A 101 5.00 7.40 -2.51
C THR A 101 4.63 8.56 -3.44
N TYR A 102 3.82 8.25 -4.44
CA TYR A 102 3.25 9.19 -5.38
C TYR A 102 1.74 9.27 -5.20
N LEU A 103 1.19 10.47 -5.37
CA LEU A 103 -0.22 10.76 -5.22
C LEU A 103 -0.76 11.31 -6.53
N CYS A 104 -1.80 10.69 -7.09
CA CYS A 104 -2.62 11.29 -8.12
C CYS A 104 -3.86 11.91 -7.49
N ALA A 105 -4.06 13.22 -7.72
CA ALA A 105 -5.18 13.98 -7.19
C ALA A 105 -6.02 14.55 -8.34
N MET A 106 -7.29 14.21 -8.35
CA MET A 106 -8.27 14.64 -9.33
C MET A 106 -9.25 15.62 -8.70
N SER A 107 -9.32 16.81 -9.27
CA SER A 107 -10.28 17.84 -8.90
C SER A 107 -11.56 17.62 -9.72
N ALA A 108 -12.67 17.38 -9.03
CA ALA A 108 -13.94 17.22 -9.71
C ALA A 108 -14.47 18.56 -10.24
N ASN A 109 -15.39 18.48 -11.20
CA ASN A 109 -16.21 19.62 -11.59
C ASN A 109 -17.06 20.11 -10.41
N VAL A 110 -17.62 21.31 -10.54
CA VAL A 110 -18.49 21.91 -9.52
C VAL A 110 -19.63 20.95 -9.17
N GLY A 111 -19.80 20.67 -7.88
CA GLY A 111 -20.79 19.72 -7.37
C GLY A 111 -20.32 18.26 -7.30
N GLY A 112 -19.14 17.93 -7.83
CA GLY A 112 -18.51 16.62 -7.69
C GLY A 112 -17.58 16.49 -6.49
N GLN A 113 -17.04 15.28 -6.27
CA GLN A 113 -16.11 14.99 -5.18
C GLN A 113 -14.69 14.73 -5.73
N ASN A 114 -13.70 15.40 -5.14
CA ASN A 114 -12.30 15.17 -5.45
C ASN A 114 -11.90 13.72 -5.11
N LYS A 115 -11.02 13.16 -5.93
CA LYS A 115 -10.50 11.80 -5.74
C LYS A 115 -8.99 11.82 -5.63
N GLU A 116 -8.47 10.99 -4.75
CA GLU A 116 -7.04 10.85 -4.54
C GLU A 116 -6.69 9.36 -4.47
N ALA A 117 -5.58 8.98 -5.10
CA ALA A 117 -5.05 7.63 -4.98
C ALA A 117 -3.52 7.65 -4.94
N ARG A 118 -2.96 6.73 -4.15
CA ARG A 118 -1.52 6.58 -3.95
C ARG A 118 -0.99 5.40 -4.76
N VAL A 119 0.28 5.50 -5.14
CA VAL A 119 1.08 4.43 -5.73
C VAL A 119 2.48 4.52 -5.13
N GLU A 120 3.06 3.37 -4.81
CA GLU A 120 4.42 3.27 -4.30
C GLU A 120 5.36 2.82 -5.42
N LEU A 121 6.46 3.56 -5.60
CA LEU A 121 7.50 3.25 -6.58
C LEU A 121 8.74 2.77 -5.84
N THR A 122 9.21 1.58 -6.17
CA THR A 122 10.50 1.04 -5.73
C THR A 122 11.48 1.02 -6.89
N VAL A 123 12.72 1.49 -6.67
CA VAL A 123 13.73 1.54 -7.73
C VAL A 123 14.86 0.57 -7.41
N ARG A 124 15.08 -0.41 -8.30
CA ARG A 124 16.18 -1.36 -8.16
C ARG A 124 17.52 -0.63 -8.26
N VAL A 125 18.47 -1.03 -7.41
CA VAL A 125 19.81 -0.42 -7.34
C VAL A 125 20.52 -0.48 -8.69
N CYS A 126 21.08 0.65 -9.11
CA CYS A 126 21.93 0.72 -10.31
C CYS A 126 23.14 -0.18 -10.10
N ARG A 127 23.22 -1.30 -10.84
CA ARG A 127 24.45 -2.09 -10.88
C ARG A 127 25.37 -1.45 -11.91
N THR A 128 26.48 -0.88 -11.44
CA THR A 128 27.61 -0.64 -12.33
C THR A 128 28.17 -2.02 -12.66
N GLU A 129 27.90 -2.52 -13.87
CA GLU A 129 28.69 -3.63 -14.39
C GLU A 129 30.13 -3.13 -14.53
N VAL A 130 30.93 -3.34 -13.49
CA VAL A 130 32.38 -3.27 -13.64
C VAL A 130 32.71 -4.42 -14.57
N GLN A 131 32.87 -4.12 -15.87
CA GLN A 131 33.52 -5.05 -16.78
C GLN A 131 34.95 -5.25 -16.27
N LEU A 132 35.14 -6.26 -15.42
CA LEU A 132 36.47 -6.73 -15.07
C LEU A 132 37.07 -7.32 -16.35
N THR A 133 37.91 -6.54 -17.02
CA THR A 133 38.90 -7.07 -17.95
C THR A 133 39.70 -8.13 -17.20
N THR A 134 39.50 -9.38 -17.60
CA THR A 134 40.14 -10.54 -16.99
C THR A 134 41.66 -10.43 -17.15
N VAL A 135 42.36 -10.04 -16.10
CA VAL A 135 43.80 -10.34 -15.96
C VAL A 135 43.91 -11.52 -15.01
N ASN A 136 44.29 -12.67 -15.57
CA ASN A 136 44.51 -13.92 -14.87
C ASN A 136 45.58 -13.75 -13.78
N TYR A 137 45.15 -13.60 -12.53
CA TYR A 137 45.95 -14.00 -11.38
C TYR A 137 45.13 -15.02 -10.59
N VAL A 138 45.47 -16.29 -10.83
CA VAL A 138 45.07 -17.40 -9.97
C VAL A 138 45.76 -17.17 -8.62
N THR A 139 45.03 -16.61 -7.67
CA THR A 139 45.44 -16.66 -6.27
C THR A 139 44.21 -16.94 -5.41
N SER A 140 44.05 -18.21 -5.08
CA SER A 140 43.15 -18.71 -4.05
C SER A 140 43.42 -17.97 -2.73
N LEU A 141 42.59 -16.99 -2.40
CA LEU A 141 42.42 -16.54 -1.03
C LEU A 141 40.96 -16.75 -0.63
N ARG A 142 40.82 -17.79 0.20
CA ARG A 142 39.64 -18.24 0.93
C ARG A 142 38.94 -17.04 1.60
N ALA A 143 37.97 -16.45 0.91
CA ALA A 143 36.98 -15.59 1.52
C ALA A 143 35.90 -16.50 2.13
N ASN A 144 35.85 -16.55 3.46
CA ASN A 144 34.82 -17.24 4.20
C ASN A 144 33.45 -16.76 3.72
N GLN A 145 32.73 -17.67 3.04
CA GLN A 145 31.32 -17.54 2.76
C GLN A 145 30.57 -17.54 4.09
N THR A 146 30.27 -16.37 4.63
CA THR A 146 29.05 -16.20 5.41
C THR A 146 27.99 -15.70 4.46
N SER A 147 27.32 -16.66 3.79
CA SER A 147 25.99 -16.41 3.25
C SER A 147 25.14 -15.87 4.38
N GLN A 148 24.90 -14.57 4.40
CA GLN A 148 23.84 -14.02 5.21
C GLN A 148 22.54 -14.34 4.48
N VAL A 149 22.12 -15.59 4.68
CA VAL A 149 20.75 -16.05 4.50
C VAL A 149 19.88 -14.99 5.16
N CYS A 150 18.98 -14.36 4.39
CA CYS A 150 17.88 -13.63 4.97
C CYS A 150 17.15 -14.62 5.87
N ASN A 151 17.35 -14.50 7.18
CA ASN A 151 16.44 -15.12 8.12
C ASN A 151 15.09 -14.45 7.86
N GLU A 152 14.25 -15.10 7.05
CA GLU A 152 12.82 -14.97 7.20
C GLU A 152 12.55 -15.15 8.68
N VAL A 153 12.18 -14.07 9.36
CA VAL A 153 11.53 -14.20 10.65
C VAL A 153 10.18 -14.83 10.33
N HIS A 154 10.17 -16.15 10.26
CA HIS A 154 8.96 -16.94 10.26
C HIS A 154 8.33 -16.75 11.63
N ILE A 155 7.53 -15.68 11.77
CA ILE A 155 6.70 -15.44 12.94
C ILE A 155 5.90 -16.74 13.12
N PRO A 156 6.12 -17.51 14.20
CA PRO A 156 5.51 -18.82 14.31
C PRO A 156 4.00 -18.63 14.32
N GLN A 157 3.30 -19.27 13.36
CA GLN A 157 1.83 -19.25 13.25
C GLN A 157 1.12 -19.67 14.56
N THR A 158 1.85 -20.27 15.50
CA THR A 158 1.40 -20.64 16.84
C THR A 158 1.05 -19.45 17.73
N TRP A 159 1.74 -18.30 17.61
CA TRP A 159 1.44 -17.10 18.42
C TRP A 159 0.12 -16.44 18.01
N SER A 160 -0.21 -16.47 16.72
CA SER A 160 -1.48 -15.95 16.21
C SER A 160 -2.66 -16.80 16.67
N LEU A 161 -2.53 -18.14 16.62
CA LEU A 161 -3.57 -19.07 17.07
C LEU A 161 -3.82 -18.99 18.57
N LEU A 162 -2.77 -18.82 19.39
CA LEU A 162 -2.91 -18.67 20.84
C LEU A 162 -3.58 -17.34 21.21
N GLY A 163 -3.23 -16.25 20.52
CA GLY A 163 -3.84 -14.93 20.72
C GLY A 163 -5.33 -14.89 20.36
N PHE A 164 -5.70 -15.38 19.17
CA PHE A 164 -7.11 -15.43 18.75
C PHE A 164 -7.95 -16.38 19.62
N GLY A 165 -7.38 -17.51 20.04
CA GLY A 165 -8.04 -18.44 20.96
C GLY A 165 -8.35 -17.82 22.32
N ALA A 166 -7.41 -17.06 22.89
CA ALA A 166 -7.61 -16.36 24.16
C ALA A 166 -8.73 -15.30 24.07
N VAL A 167 -8.75 -14.50 23.00
CA VAL A 167 -9.80 -13.50 22.77
C VAL A 167 -11.18 -14.15 22.61
N ALA A 168 -11.25 -15.29 21.90
CA ALA A 168 -12.49 -16.04 21.76
C ALA A 168 -12.98 -16.59 23.11
N ALA A 169 -12.09 -17.17 23.93
CA ALA A 169 -12.42 -17.70 25.25
C ALA A 169 -12.93 -16.59 26.20
N VAL A 170 -12.27 -15.41 26.21
CA VAL A 170 -12.69 -14.26 27.01
C VAL A 170 -14.10 -13.79 26.61
N LYS A 171 -14.39 -13.69 25.30
CA LYS A 171 -15.73 -13.31 24.81
C LYS A 171 -16.81 -14.32 25.24
N ILE A 172 -16.52 -15.61 25.17
CA ILE A 172 -17.46 -16.67 25.60
C ILE A 172 -17.73 -16.56 27.10
N LEU A 173 -16.69 -16.41 27.94
CA LEU A 173 -16.85 -16.24 29.38
C LEU A 173 -17.69 -15.00 29.74
N LEU A 174 -17.43 -13.85 29.11
CA LEU A 174 -18.22 -12.63 29.32
C LEU A 174 -19.68 -12.81 28.89
N SER A 175 -19.94 -13.54 27.80
CA SER A 175 -21.31 -13.86 27.36
C SER A 175 -22.06 -14.72 28.38
N ILE A 176 -21.38 -15.70 29.00
CA ILE A 176 -22.00 -16.58 29.99
C ILE A 176 -22.32 -15.81 31.27
N ILE A 177 -21.40 -14.95 31.71
CA ILE A 177 -21.60 -14.11 32.89
C ILE A 177 -22.77 -13.15 32.69
N THR A 178 -22.82 -12.45 31.54
CA THR A 178 -23.92 -11.53 31.24
C THR A 178 -25.28 -12.25 31.17
N ILE A 179 -25.37 -13.42 30.54
CA ILE A 179 -26.60 -14.23 30.51
C ILE A 179 -27.00 -14.66 31.93
N LYS A 180 -26.06 -15.10 32.76
CA LYS A 180 -26.34 -15.50 34.15
C LYS A 180 -26.84 -14.33 35.00
N VAL A 181 -26.27 -13.14 34.83
CA VAL A 181 -26.70 -11.91 35.52
C VAL A 181 -28.08 -11.47 35.07
N ILE A 182 -28.36 -11.50 33.76
CA ILE A 182 -29.69 -11.16 33.23
C ILE A 182 -30.74 -12.15 33.76
N ARG A 183 -30.46 -13.46 33.71
CA ARG A 183 -31.36 -14.49 34.23
C ARG A 183 -31.61 -14.33 35.73
N SER A 184 -30.59 -14.06 36.53
CA SER A 184 -30.75 -13.88 37.98
C SER A 184 -31.56 -12.61 38.30
N ARG A 185 -31.36 -11.52 37.56
CA ARG A 185 -32.16 -10.29 37.67
C ARG A 185 -33.62 -10.50 37.24
N CYS A 186 -33.86 -11.23 36.14
CA CYS A 186 -35.21 -11.58 35.68
C CYS A 186 -35.93 -12.51 36.67
N LEU A 187 -35.24 -13.50 37.22
CA LEU A 187 -35.80 -14.41 38.23
C LEU A 187 -36.08 -13.69 39.56
N LYS A 188 -35.22 -12.75 39.97
CA LYS A 188 -35.44 -11.92 41.16
C LYS A 188 -36.61 -10.96 40.96
N ARG A 189 -36.78 -10.39 39.76
CA ARG A 189 -37.91 -9.49 39.41
C ARG A 189 -39.25 -10.21 39.29
N ARG A 190 -39.28 -11.51 39.01
CA ARG A 190 -40.52 -12.33 39.00
C ARG A 190 -40.96 -12.80 40.40
N ARG A 191 -40.11 -12.66 41.42
CA ARG A 191 -40.40 -13.07 42.81
C ARG A 191 -40.74 -11.89 43.75
N SER A 192 -40.71 -10.66 43.23
CA SER A 192 -41.16 -9.44 43.91
C SER A 192 -42.44 -8.96 43.25
#